data_AF-A0A432ELP1-F1
#
_entry.id   AF-A0A432ELP1-F1
#
_cell.length_a   1.000
_cell.length_b   1.000
_cell.length_c   1.000
_cell.angle_alpha   90.00
_cell.angle_beta   90.00
_cell.angle_gamma   90.00
#
_symmetry.space_group_name_H-M   'P 1'
#
loop_
_entity.id
_entity.type
_entity.pdbx_description
1 polymer ?
#
loop_
_entity_poly.entity_id
_entity_poly.type
_entity_poly.pdbx_seq_one_letter_code
_entity_poly.pdbx_strand_id
1 'polypeptide(L)'
;MTLKLFNTLSGKLEEFVPLNPPEVKIYTCGVTVYDESHVGHGRSLIVFDTFRRFLEHLGYKVRFVRNFTDVDDKIINRAKEECKDFMEIADRYIARYYEDMQSIGVRPADVEPRVTDHIPEIIELVQKLIEKGFAYATPEGNVYFSVEKFKDYGKLSKRSIDELIAGARVEPGEDKKNPLDFALWKRSKAGEPAWDSPWGKGRPGWHTECVCFVFKHLGETIDIHGGGLDLIFPHHENEIAQAEALTGKPFARYWMHNGLVIVNGQKMSKSLGNFVTLKEIYTKYHPDVLRILVLSVHYRSPLDFSWEKMESAKKVYERIRQAVEDYEKLKELKTYEENLGGVHPLYEVVKDTEEKFF
;
A
#
# COMPACT_ATOMS: atom_id res chain seq x y z
N MET A 1 19.10 -9.34 17.96
CA MET A 1 19.50 -8.79 16.64
C MET A 1 18.64 -7.57 16.36
N THR A 2 19.22 -6.43 15.96
CA THR A 2 18.44 -5.23 15.62
C THR A 2 17.73 -5.40 14.28
N LEU A 3 16.52 -4.84 14.15
CA LEU A 3 15.75 -4.84 12.90
C LEU A 3 16.52 -4.05 11.82
N LYS A 4 16.59 -4.60 10.60
CA LYS A 4 17.14 -3.91 9.43
C LYS A 4 16.10 -3.82 8.32
N LEU A 5 16.02 -2.67 7.66
CA LEU A 5 15.10 -2.41 6.55
C LEU A 5 15.90 -2.05 5.30
N PHE A 6 15.42 -2.49 4.14
CA PHE A 6 15.97 -2.00 2.89
C PHE A 6 15.36 -0.64 2.59
N ASN A 7 16.19 0.38 2.51
CA ASN A 7 15.77 1.74 2.23
C ASN A 7 15.93 2.03 0.73
N THR A 8 14.83 2.21 0.00
CA THR A 8 14.88 2.55 -1.43
C THR A 8 15.71 3.80 -1.69
N LEU A 9 15.68 4.77 -0.77
CA LEU A 9 16.43 6.00 -0.93
C LEU A 9 17.95 5.80 -0.91
N SER A 10 18.49 4.85 -0.14
CA SER A 10 19.94 4.57 -0.14
C SER A 10 20.35 3.38 -1.01
N GLY A 11 19.39 2.52 -1.35
CA GLY A 11 19.63 1.25 -2.03
C GLY A 11 20.30 0.18 -1.16
N LYS A 12 20.26 0.32 0.18
CA LYS A 12 20.97 -0.58 1.12
C LYS A 12 20.06 -1.06 2.26
N LEU A 13 20.48 -2.14 2.91
CA LEU A 13 19.92 -2.55 4.20
C LEU A 13 20.51 -1.68 5.30
N GLU A 14 19.64 -1.01 6.04
CA GLU A 14 19.98 -0.08 7.12
C GLU A 14 19.40 -0.59 8.44
N GLU A 15 20.07 -0.28 9.54
CA GLU A 15 19.49 -0.47 10.87
C GLU A 15 18.26 0.42 11.03
N PHE A 16 17.16 -0.16 11.51
CA PHE A 16 15.94 0.57 11.77
C PHE A 16 16.03 1.29 13.12
N VAL A 17 16.02 2.61 13.06
CA VAL A 17 16.02 3.49 14.23
C VAL A 17 14.87 4.47 14.06
N PRO A 18 13.80 4.41 14.88
CA PRO A 18 12.72 5.38 14.77
C PRO A 18 13.16 6.78 15.17
N LEU A 19 12.39 7.78 14.73
CA LEU A 19 12.52 9.19 15.09
C LEU A 19 12.36 9.37 16.59
N ASN A 20 11.30 8.80 17.16
CA ASN A 20 10.94 8.94 18.58
C ASN A 20 10.62 7.56 19.19
N PRO A 21 11.61 6.72 19.51
CA PRO A 21 11.35 5.43 20.13
C PRO A 21 10.52 5.57 21.43
N PRO A 22 9.52 4.69 21.68
CA PRO A 22 9.17 3.49 20.92
C PRO A 22 8.10 3.73 19.82
N GLU A 23 7.80 4.97 19.47
CA GLU A 23 6.80 5.30 18.45
C GLU A 23 7.35 5.11 17.03
N VAL A 24 6.51 4.59 16.14
CA VAL A 24 6.82 4.42 14.72
C VAL A 24 5.66 4.96 13.88
N LYS A 25 5.93 5.97 13.08
CA LYS A 25 4.98 6.61 12.16
C LYS A 25 5.13 6.02 10.77
N ILE A 26 4.08 5.36 10.30
CA ILE A 26 4.05 4.71 8.99
C ILE A 26 2.98 5.37 8.14
N TYR A 27 3.33 5.73 6.91
CA TYR A 27 2.37 6.05 5.86
C TYR A 27 2.53 5.07 4.70
N THR A 28 1.41 4.62 4.15
CA THR A 28 1.41 3.94 2.85
C THR A 28 0.38 4.54 1.93
N CYS A 29 0.74 4.74 0.67
CA CYS A 29 -0.23 5.11 -0.36
C CYS A 29 -1.31 4.02 -0.49
N GLY A 30 -2.57 4.44 -0.41
CA GLY A 30 -3.72 3.55 -0.57
C GLY A 30 -4.15 3.38 -2.01
N VAL A 31 -5.47 3.27 -2.22
CA VAL A 31 -6.04 2.94 -3.53
C VAL A 31 -6.87 4.09 -4.09
N THR A 32 -6.90 4.19 -5.42
CA THR A 32 -7.92 4.97 -6.13
C THR A 32 -9.20 4.15 -6.21
N VAL A 33 -10.29 4.68 -5.65
CA VAL A 33 -11.54 3.93 -5.41
C VAL A 33 -12.49 4.00 -6.60
N TYR A 34 -12.05 3.49 -7.75
CA TYR A 34 -12.81 3.49 -9.00
C TYR A 34 -13.25 2.09 -9.47
N ASP A 35 -12.78 1.02 -8.82
CA ASP A 35 -13.01 -0.36 -9.22
C ASP A 35 -12.65 -1.35 -8.10
N GLU A 36 -12.90 -2.65 -8.33
CA GLU A 36 -12.59 -3.75 -7.41
C GLU A 36 -11.10 -3.86 -7.08
N SER A 37 -10.79 -4.27 -5.84
CA SER A 37 -9.41 -4.58 -5.45
C SER A 37 -8.93 -5.85 -6.12
N HIS A 38 -7.66 -5.85 -6.53
CA HIS A 38 -7.02 -7.02 -7.15
C HIS A 38 -5.84 -7.54 -6.33
N VAL A 39 -5.29 -8.70 -6.71
CA VAL A 39 -4.16 -9.36 -6.03
C VAL A 39 -2.97 -8.41 -5.77
N GLY A 40 -2.71 -7.45 -6.66
CA GLY A 40 -1.70 -6.41 -6.46
C GLY A 40 -1.96 -5.50 -5.24
N HIS A 41 -3.21 -5.10 -5.01
CA HIS A 41 -3.60 -4.35 -3.81
C HIS A 41 -3.48 -5.27 -2.60
N GLY A 42 -4.04 -6.48 -2.67
CA GLY A 42 -3.93 -7.47 -1.60
C GLY A 42 -2.49 -7.74 -1.16
N ARG A 43 -1.55 -7.80 -2.11
CA ARG A 43 -0.13 -7.92 -1.81
C ARG A 43 0.38 -6.77 -0.94
N SER A 44 0.15 -5.52 -1.36
CA SER A 44 0.57 -4.35 -0.58
C SER A 44 -0.05 -4.37 0.81
N LEU A 45 -1.37 -4.61 0.90
CA LEU A 45 -2.12 -4.67 2.16
C LEU A 45 -1.56 -5.72 3.11
N ILE A 46 -1.33 -6.95 2.64
CA ILE A 46 -0.81 -8.06 3.44
C ILE A 46 0.61 -7.79 3.91
N VAL A 47 1.47 -7.22 3.04
CA VAL A 47 2.86 -6.90 3.38
C VAL A 47 2.92 -5.87 4.50
N PHE A 48 2.19 -4.75 4.37
CA PHE A 48 2.24 -3.68 5.37
C PHE A 48 1.46 -4.03 6.66
N ASP A 49 0.39 -4.83 6.58
CA ASP A 49 -0.26 -5.39 7.78
C ASP A 49 0.67 -6.33 8.55
N THR A 50 1.35 -7.24 7.86
CA THR A 50 2.31 -8.16 8.47
C THR A 50 3.48 -7.39 9.08
N PHE A 51 3.99 -6.37 8.38
CA PHE A 51 5.07 -5.55 8.89
C PHE A 51 4.66 -4.72 10.12
N ARG A 52 3.46 -4.11 10.11
CA ARG A 52 2.89 -3.45 11.29
C ARG A 52 2.79 -4.41 12.48
N ARG A 53 2.21 -5.60 12.27
CA ARG A 53 2.07 -6.64 13.33
C ARG A 53 3.43 -7.05 13.89
N PHE A 54 4.45 -7.16 13.03
CA PHE A 54 5.80 -7.51 13.44
C PHE A 54 6.44 -6.39 14.28
N LEU A 55 6.28 -5.12 13.91
CA LEU A 55 6.77 -3.99 14.71
C LEU A 55 6.08 -3.94 16.09
N GLU A 56 4.77 -4.14 16.14
CA GLU A 56 4.01 -4.22 17.39
C GLU A 56 4.49 -5.39 18.26
N HIS A 57 4.76 -6.56 17.66
CA HIS A 57 5.34 -7.71 18.36
C HIS A 57 6.73 -7.41 18.96
N LEU A 58 7.54 -6.57 18.29
CA LEU A 58 8.82 -6.08 18.82
C LEU A 58 8.68 -5.02 19.91
N GLY A 59 7.45 -4.61 20.26
CA GLY A 59 7.17 -3.63 21.32
C GLY A 59 7.08 -2.18 20.85
N TYR A 60 7.09 -1.91 19.55
CA TYR A 60 6.88 -0.56 19.02
C TYR A 60 5.41 -0.14 19.10
N LYS A 61 5.17 1.15 19.28
CA LYS A 61 3.86 1.79 19.19
C LYS A 61 3.67 2.36 17.79
N VAL A 62 2.98 1.62 16.93
CA VAL A 62 2.81 2.01 15.52
C VAL A 62 1.62 2.95 15.37
N ARG A 63 1.83 4.08 14.70
CA ARG A 63 0.79 4.94 14.15
C ARG A 63 0.81 4.82 12.63
N PHE A 64 -0.19 4.17 12.07
CA PHE A 64 -0.28 3.83 10.66
C PHE A 64 -1.38 4.63 9.96
N VAL A 65 -1.04 5.32 8.87
CA VAL A 65 -1.98 6.08 8.03
C VAL A 65 -1.94 5.56 6.60
N ARG A 66 -3.11 5.45 5.96
CA ARG A 66 -3.24 5.05 4.57
C ARG A 66 -4.45 5.72 3.92
N ASN A 67 -4.26 6.44 2.83
CA ASN A 67 -5.33 7.25 2.26
C ASN A 67 -6.30 6.48 1.34
N PHE A 68 -7.41 7.13 1.00
CA PHE A 68 -8.19 6.83 -0.20
C PHE A 68 -8.09 7.99 -1.17
N THR A 69 -7.73 7.70 -2.43
CA THR A 69 -7.85 8.68 -3.53
C THR A 69 -9.28 8.58 -4.07
N ASP A 70 -10.17 9.45 -3.57
CA ASP A 70 -11.61 9.45 -3.87
C ASP A 70 -12.03 10.54 -4.88
N VAL A 71 -11.07 11.27 -5.44
CA VAL A 71 -11.23 12.09 -6.63
C VAL A 71 -10.04 11.91 -7.58
N ASP A 72 -10.27 11.35 -8.75
CA ASP A 72 -9.26 11.11 -9.78
C ASP A 72 -9.92 11.00 -11.16
N ASP A 73 -9.13 11.18 -12.23
CA ASP A 73 -9.58 11.02 -13.61
C ASP A 73 -10.27 9.65 -13.84
N LYS A 74 -9.78 8.58 -13.20
CA LYS A 74 -10.39 7.24 -13.31
C LYS A 74 -11.78 7.16 -12.67
N ILE A 75 -11.98 7.82 -11.52
CA ILE A 75 -13.28 7.86 -10.83
C ILE A 75 -14.27 8.68 -11.65
N ILE A 76 -13.83 9.84 -12.16
CA ILE A 76 -14.63 10.72 -13.00
C ILE A 76 -15.06 10.01 -14.29
N ASN A 77 -14.15 9.28 -14.94
CA ASN A 77 -14.47 8.52 -16.14
C ASN A 77 -15.45 7.40 -15.85
N ARG A 78 -15.27 6.66 -14.75
CA ARG A 78 -16.20 5.61 -14.33
C ARG A 78 -17.59 6.17 -13.98
N ALA A 79 -17.65 7.31 -13.32
CA ALA A 79 -18.89 8.01 -13.00
C ALA A 79 -19.65 8.42 -14.27
N LYS A 80 -18.93 8.91 -15.28
CA LYS A 80 -19.50 9.21 -16.61
C LYS A 80 -20.01 7.95 -17.32
N GLU A 81 -19.24 6.85 -17.30
CA GLU A 81 -19.64 5.57 -17.89
C GLU A 81 -20.91 4.98 -17.26
N GLU A 82 -21.06 5.12 -15.95
CA GLU A 82 -22.21 4.59 -15.20
C GLU A 82 -23.36 5.60 -15.04
N CYS A 83 -23.22 6.81 -15.56
CA CYS A 83 -24.17 7.92 -15.36
C CYS A 83 -24.49 8.15 -13.87
N LYS A 84 -23.46 8.11 -13.01
CA LYS A 84 -23.57 8.27 -11.55
C LYS A 84 -22.76 9.47 -11.07
N ASP A 85 -23.05 9.93 -9.86
CA ASP A 85 -22.17 10.86 -9.16
C ASP A 85 -20.83 10.18 -8.80
N PHE A 86 -19.73 10.93 -8.84
CA PHE A 86 -18.40 10.38 -8.58
C PHE A 86 -18.22 9.91 -7.13
N MET A 87 -18.92 10.52 -6.16
CA MET A 87 -18.91 10.09 -4.77
C MET A 87 -19.65 8.76 -4.61
N GLU A 88 -20.73 8.52 -5.38
CA GLU A 88 -21.37 7.19 -5.39
C GLU A 88 -20.40 6.09 -5.86
N ILE A 89 -19.55 6.40 -6.85
CA ILE A 89 -18.49 5.47 -7.30
C ILE A 89 -17.48 5.24 -6.17
N ALA A 90 -16.96 6.33 -5.60
CA ALA A 90 -15.94 6.27 -4.55
C ALA A 90 -16.44 5.52 -3.30
N ASP A 91 -17.61 5.88 -2.77
CA ASP A 91 -18.18 5.27 -1.56
C ASP A 91 -18.44 3.78 -1.75
N ARG A 92 -18.95 3.38 -2.93
CA ARG A 92 -19.17 1.97 -3.26
C ARG A 92 -17.87 1.16 -3.23
N TYR A 93 -16.79 1.69 -3.81
CA TYR A 93 -15.52 0.96 -3.84
C TYR A 93 -14.73 1.07 -2.53
N ILE A 94 -14.94 2.11 -1.73
CA ILE A 94 -14.47 2.15 -0.34
C ILE A 94 -15.15 1.05 0.48
N ALA A 95 -16.48 0.88 0.37
CA ALA A 95 -17.21 -0.18 1.06
C ALA A 95 -16.68 -1.57 0.66
N ARG A 96 -16.53 -1.82 -0.66
CA ARG A 96 -15.94 -3.07 -1.18
C ARG A 96 -14.52 -3.31 -0.71
N TYR A 97 -13.70 -2.25 -0.66
CA TYR A 97 -12.34 -2.34 -0.16
C TYR A 97 -12.29 -2.81 1.31
N TYR A 98 -13.20 -2.34 2.16
CA TYR A 98 -13.31 -2.83 3.54
C TYR A 98 -13.76 -4.30 3.60
N GLU A 99 -14.71 -4.71 2.76
CA GLU A 99 -15.11 -6.13 2.62
C GLU A 99 -13.91 -7.01 2.21
N ASP A 100 -13.14 -6.57 1.21
CA ASP A 100 -11.93 -7.25 0.75
C ASP A 100 -10.92 -7.38 1.90
N MET A 101 -10.63 -6.28 2.60
CA MET A 101 -9.68 -6.24 3.71
C MET A 101 -10.06 -7.18 4.84
N GLN A 102 -11.34 -7.14 5.26
CA GLN A 102 -11.86 -8.03 6.28
C GLN A 102 -11.73 -9.48 5.83
N SER A 103 -12.08 -9.77 4.58
CA SER A 103 -11.99 -11.11 4.00
C SER A 103 -10.57 -11.63 4.10
N ILE A 104 -9.54 -10.84 3.79
CA ILE A 104 -8.12 -11.27 3.83
C ILE A 104 -7.41 -11.02 5.17
N GLY A 105 -8.15 -10.72 6.25
CA GLY A 105 -7.61 -10.56 7.61
C GLY A 105 -6.66 -9.38 7.80
N VAL A 106 -6.74 -8.36 6.95
CA VAL A 106 -5.93 -7.14 7.05
C VAL A 106 -6.63 -6.17 8.00
N ARG A 107 -5.90 -5.63 8.99
CA ARG A 107 -6.45 -4.62 9.91
C ARG A 107 -6.56 -3.26 9.21
N PRO A 108 -7.59 -2.45 9.52
CA PRO A 108 -7.63 -1.04 9.14
C PRO A 108 -6.38 -0.29 9.60
N ALA A 109 -6.00 0.74 8.84
CA ALA A 109 -5.01 1.70 9.34
C ALA A 109 -5.63 2.51 10.50
N ASP A 110 -4.80 3.21 11.27
CA ASP A 110 -5.29 4.01 12.39
C ASP A 110 -5.92 5.34 11.94
N VAL A 111 -5.65 5.77 10.70
CA VAL A 111 -6.38 6.82 9.97
C VAL A 111 -6.42 6.46 8.49
N GLU A 112 -7.59 6.62 7.88
CA GLU A 112 -7.77 6.44 6.44
C GLU A 112 -8.39 7.68 5.79
N PRO A 113 -7.59 8.75 5.58
CA PRO A 113 -8.11 10.03 5.10
C PRO A 113 -8.51 9.97 3.63
N ARG A 114 -9.55 10.74 3.29
CA ARG A 114 -10.05 10.95 1.93
C ARG A 114 -9.59 12.29 1.39
N VAL A 115 -9.41 12.40 0.08
CA VAL A 115 -8.98 13.63 -0.58
C VAL A 115 -10.06 14.69 -0.49
N THR A 116 -11.32 14.31 -0.71
CA THR A 116 -12.46 15.23 -0.68
C THR A 116 -12.67 15.90 0.68
N ASP A 117 -12.24 15.25 1.77
CA ASP A 117 -12.32 15.78 3.14
C ASP A 117 -11.18 16.76 3.51
N HIS A 118 -10.15 16.90 2.66
CA HIS A 118 -8.91 17.65 2.98
C HIS A 118 -8.56 18.73 1.93
N ILE A 119 -9.53 19.15 1.12
CA ILE A 119 -9.31 20.14 0.07
C ILE A 119 -8.74 21.47 0.62
N PRO A 120 -9.21 22.02 1.76
CA PRO A 120 -8.63 23.25 2.32
C PRO A 120 -7.13 23.11 2.63
N GLU A 121 -6.72 22.01 3.27
CA GLU A 121 -5.32 21.74 3.60
C GLU A 121 -4.45 21.54 2.35
N ILE A 122 -4.98 20.91 1.30
CA ILE A 122 -4.28 20.77 0.02
C ILE A 122 -4.08 22.16 -0.60
N ILE A 123 -5.10 23.01 -0.64
CA ILE A 123 -4.98 24.37 -1.17
C ILE A 123 -3.91 25.15 -0.39
N GLU A 124 -3.92 25.08 0.94
CA GLU A 124 -2.91 25.73 1.79
C GLU A 124 -1.48 25.24 1.48
N LEU A 125 -1.30 23.94 1.30
CA LEU A 125 -0.01 23.34 0.92
C LEU A 125 0.48 23.89 -0.43
N VAL A 126 -0.40 23.96 -1.42
CA VAL A 126 -0.08 24.49 -2.75
C VAL A 126 0.25 25.98 -2.69
N GLN A 127 -0.48 26.77 -1.90
CA GLN A 127 -0.15 28.18 -1.67
C GLN A 127 1.26 28.35 -1.10
N LYS A 128 1.61 27.59 -0.06
CA LYS A 128 2.95 27.61 0.54
C LYS A 128 4.05 27.24 -0.47
N LEU A 129 3.79 26.30 -1.37
CA LEU A 129 4.73 25.95 -2.45
C LEU A 129 4.94 27.12 -3.43
N ILE A 130 3.89 27.85 -3.76
CA ILE A 130 3.97 29.06 -4.61
C ILE A 130 4.75 30.15 -3.89
N GLU A 131 4.44 30.42 -2.62
CA GLU A 131 5.11 31.45 -1.80
C GLU A 131 6.62 31.19 -1.67
N LYS A 132 7.02 29.92 -1.52
CA LYS A 132 8.43 29.52 -1.53
C LYS A 132 9.07 29.49 -2.91
N GLY A 133 8.29 29.77 -3.95
CA GLY A 133 8.73 29.82 -5.33
C GLY A 133 8.90 28.46 -6.00
N PHE A 134 8.51 27.35 -5.39
CA PHE A 134 8.60 26.00 -5.98
C PHE A 134 7.42 25.64 -6.87
N ALA A 135 6.34 26.42 -6.84
CA ALA A 135 5.19 26.23 -7.72
C ALA A 135 4.80 27.52 -8.43
N TYR A 136 4.01 27.39 -9.50
CA TYR A 136 3.45 28.52 -10.24
C TYR A 136 2.04 28.19 -10.73
N ALA A 137 1.16 29.19 -10.63
CA ALA A 137 -0.16 29.15 -11.23
C ALA A 137 -0.09 29.61 -12.70
N THR A 138 -0.94 29.06 -13.54
CA THR A 138 -1.11 29.46 -14.94
C THR A 138 -2.34 30.36 -15.11
N PRO A 139 -2.39 31.22 -16.14
CA PRO A 139 -3.58 32.02 -16.44
C PRO A 139 -4.86 31.20 -16.59
N GLU A 140 -4.73 29.93 -17.00
CA GLU A 140 -5.82 29.00 -17.24
C GLU A 140 -6.37 28.38 -15.94
N GLY A 141 -5.69 28.55 -14.80
CA GLY A 141 -6.14 28.06 -13.49
C GLY A 141 -5.50 26.75 -13.02
N ASN A 142 -4.51 26.22 -13.74
CA ASN A 142 -3.69 25.10 -13.26
C ASN A 142 -2.59 25.62 -12.33
N VAL A 143 -2.10 24.76 -11.44
CA VAL A 143 -0.89 25.02 -10.65
C VAL A 143 0.07 23.85 -10.82
N TYR A 144 1.32 24.15 -11.14
CA TYR A 144 2.37 23.17 -11.34
C TYR A 144 3.50 23.33 -10.34
N PHE A 145 4.09 22.20 -9.94
CA PHE A 145 5.38 22.18 -9.26
C PHE A 145 6.50 22.36 -10.28
N SER A 146 7.45 23.25 -10.00
CA SER A 146 8.61 23.52 -10.83
C SER A 146 9.75 22.58 -10.46
N VAL A 147 9.91 21.49 -11.22
CA VAL A 147 10.92 20.46 -10.96
C VAL A 147 12.34 21.03 -11.00
N GLU A 148 12.61 21.94 -11.94
CA GLU A 148 13.92 22.60 -12.08
C GLU A 148 14.39 23.29 -10.80
N LYS A 149 13.46 23.79 -9.98
CA LYS A 149 13.82 24.48 -8.73
C LYS A 149 14.18 23.52 -7.60
N PHE A 150 13.82 22.25 -7.69
CA PHE A 150 14.14 21.23 -6.70
C PHE A 150 15.36 20.40 -7.15
N LYS A 151 16.54 20.79 -6.70
CA LYS A 151 17.83 20.23 -7.13
C LYS A 151 18.00 18.72 -6.93
N ASP A 152 17.30 18.17 -5.95
CA ASP A 152 17.40 16.77 -5.55
C ASP A 152 16.37 15.86 -6.26
N TYR A 153 15.66 16.37 -7.27
CA TYR A 153 14.64 15.60 -7.99
C TYR A 153 15.25 14.38 -8.69
N GLY A 154 14.64 13.20 -8.49
CA GLY A 154 15.14 11.93 -9.02
C GLY A 154 15.94 11.11 -8.01
N LYS A 155 16.18 11.62 -6.80
CA LYS A 155 16.99 10.95 -5.78
C LYS A 155 16.40 9.63 -5.29
N LEU A 156 15.08 9.45 -5.29
CA LEU A 156 14.47 8.19 -4.85
C LEU A 156 14.54 7.13 -5.94
N SER A 157 14.16 7.51 -7.16
CA SER A 157 14.11 6.65 -8.35
C SER A 157 15.48 6.35 -8.96
N LYS A 158 16.50 7.10 -8.57
CA LYS A 158 17.88 7.01 -9.10
C LYS A 158 17.97 7.34 -10.59
N ARG A 159 17.05 8.17 -11.08
CA ARG A 159 17.01 8.62 -12.47
C ARG A 159 17.61 10.01 -12.58
N SER A 160 18.37 10.24 -13.64
CA SER A 160 18.86 11.59 -13.96
C SER A 160 17.75 12.43 -14.58
N ILE A 161 17.87 13.76 -14.49
CA ILE A 161 16.93 14.67 -15.15
C ILE A 161 16.87 14.41 -16.67
N ASP A 162 18.00 14.13 -17.31
CA ASP A 162 18.06 13.85 -18.75
C ASP A 162 17.27 12.58 -19.14
N GLU A 163 17.40 11.51 -18.35
CA GLU A 163 16.61 10.28 -18.54
C GLU A 163 15.11 10.53 -18.39
N LEU A 164 14.73 11.37 -17.42
CA LEU A 164 13.34 11.73 -17.19
C LEU A 164 12.78 12.57 -18.33
N ILE A 165 13.54 13.54 -18.85
CA ILE A 165 13.13 14.37 -19.99
C ILE A 165 12.95 13.51 -21.24
N ALA A 166 13.88 12.59 -21.51
CA ALA A 166 13.80 11.70 -22.68
C ALA A 166 12.54 10.80 -22.66
N GLY A 167 12.04 10.46 -21.47
CA GLY A 167 10.80 9.71 -21.28
C GLY A 167 9.54 10.55 -21.14
N ALA A 168 9.66 11.87 -20.97
CA ALA A 168 8.53 12.75 -20.71
C ALA A 168 7.65 12.90 -21.96
N ARG A 169 6.37 12.58 -21.82
CA ARG A 169 5.34 12.92 -22.81
C ARG A 169 4.62 14.18 -22.33
N VAL A 170 4.51 15.16 -23.19
CA VAL A 170 3.66 16.34 -22.94
C VAL A 170 2.27 16.01 -23.50
N GLU A 171 1.26 16.02 -22.63
CA GLU A 171 -0.11 15.77 -23.07
C GLU A 171 -0.69 17.03 -23.75
N PRO A 172 -1.58 16.88 -24.75
CA PRO A 172 -2.26 18.02 -25.35
C PRO A 172 -3.06 18.80 -24.31
N GLY A 173 -2.82 20.11 -24.20
CA GLY A 173 -3.52 20.99 -23.28
C GLY A 173 -2.80 21.27 -21.96
N GLU A 174 -1.57 20.79 -21.78
CA GLU A 174 -0.69 21.22 -20.68
C GLU A 174 -0.05 22.57 -21.00
N ASP A 175 -0.13 23.50 -20.04
CA ASP A 175 0.43 24.85 -20.05
C ASP A 175 1.65 24.97 -19.11
N LYS A 176 2.31 23.83 -18.86
CA LYS A 176 3.52 23.74 -18.05
C LYS A 176 4.73 24.33 -18.76
N LYS A 177 5.61 24.99 -17.98
CA LYS A 177 6.86 25.61 -18.43
C LYS A 177 7.95 24.58 -18.72
N ASN A 178 7.97 23.47 -17.99
CA ASN A 178 8.92 22.37 -18.17
C ASN A 178 8.16 21.04 -18.33
N PRO A 179 8.56 20.15 -19.27
CA PRO A 179 7.94 18.84 -19.45
C PRO A 179 7.84 17.96 -18.19
N LEU A 180 8.77 18.12 -17.25
CA LEU A 180 8.81 17.38 -15.99
C LEU A 180 7.91 17.95 -14.90
N ASP A 181 7.45 19.19 -15.05
CA ASP A 181 6.57 19.82 -14.08
C ASP A 181 5.26 19.04 -13.98
N PHE A 182 4.80 18.84 -12.76
CA PHE A 182 3.60 18.05 -12.48
C PHE A 182 2.55 18.91 -11.80
N ALA A 183 1.28 18.61 -12.10
CA ALA A 183 0.15 19.37 -11.56
C ALA A 183 0.01 19.15 -10.05
N LEU A 184 -0.06 20.27 -9.32
CA LEU A 184 -0.43 20.33 -7.92
C LEU A 184 -1.93 20.59 -7.76
N TRP A 185 -2.49 21.38 -8.69
CA TRP A 185 -3.91 21.68 -8.81
C TRP A 185 -4.27 21.71 -10.29
N LYS A 186 -5.32 20.99 -10.68
CA LYS A 186 -5.82 20.93 -12.06
C LYS A 186 -7.13 21.69 -12.14
N ARG A 187 -7.25 22.60 -13.11
CA ARG A 187 -8.55 23.19 -13.45
C ARG A 187 -9.52 22.08 -13.86
N SER A 188 -10.73 22.13 -13.31
CA SER A 188 -11.79 21.19 -13.66
C SER A 188 -12.50 21.62 -14.94
N LYS A 189 -12.83 20.66 -15.80
CA LYS A 189 -13.70 20.91 -16.96
C LYS A 189 -15.15 21.03 -16.52
N ALA A 190 -16.01 21.57 -17.39
CA ALA A 190 -17.44 21.62 -17.12
C ALA A 190 -18.00 20.22 -16.88
N GLY A 191 -18.75 20.05 -15.79
CA GLY A 191 -19.32 18.76 -15.38
C GLY A 191 -18.37 17.83 -14.63
N GLU A 192 -17.12 18.24 -14.37
CA GLU A 192 -16.21 17.51 -13.48
C GLU A 192 -16.29 18.03 -12.04
N PRO A 193 -15.97 17.20 -11.03
CA PRO A 193 -15.87 17.64 -9.63
C PRO A 193 -14.91 18.82 -9.51
N ALA A 194 -15.31 19.83 -8.75
CA ALA A 194 -14.55 21.06 -8.62
C ALA A 194 -14.78 21.74 -7.27
N TRP A 195 -13.72 22.29 -6.72
CA TRP A 195 -13.70 23.11 -5.51
C TRP A 195 -13.18 24.50 -5.84
N ASP A 196 -13.68 25.50 -5.10
CA ASP A 196 -13.18 26.86 -5.19
C ASP A 196 -11.76 26.95 -4.61
N SER A 197 -10.89 27.68 -5.30
CA SER A 197 -9.51 27.91 -4.88
C SER A 197 -9.04 29.31 -5.32
N PRO A 198 -7.90 29.80 -4.81
CA PRO A 198 -7.30 31.06 -5.27
C PRO A 198 -6.98 31.11 -6.76
N TRP A 199 -6.93 29.95 -7.43
CA TRP A 199 -6.60 29.82 -8.86
C TRP A 199 -7.84 29.49 -9.71
N GLY A 200 -9.03 29.60 -9.13
CA GLY A 200 -10.30 29.23 -9.75
C GLY A 200 -10.73 27.80 -9.43
N LYS A 201 -11.82 27.36 -10.08
CA LYS A 201 -12.41 26.05 -9.83
C LYS A 201 -11.53 24.91 -10.35
N GLY A 202 -11.19 23.98 -9.48
CA GLY A 202 -10.35 22.84 -9.84
C GLY A 202 -10.37 21.72 -8.82
N ARG A 203 -9.36 20.85 -8.91
CA ARG A 203 -9.20 19.67 -8.06
C ARG A 203 -7.71 19.38 -7.84
N PRO A 204 -7.34 18.68 -6.76
CA PRO A 204 -5.95 18.35 -6.45
C PRO A 204 -5.28 17.51 -7.54
N GLY A 205 -3.97 17.67 -7.67
CA GLY A 205 -3.09 16.72 -8.34
C GLY A 205 -2.83 15.50 -7.46
N TRP A 206 -2.64 14.34 -8.10
CA TRP A 206 -2.53 13.02 -7.43
C TRP A 206 -1.42 12.96 -6.36
N HIS A 207 -0.33 13.69 -6.50
CA HIS A 207 0.81 13.61 -5.57
C HIS A 207 0.62 14.48 -4.32
N THR A 208 -0.15 15.57 -4.44
CA THR A 208 -0.28 16.61 -3.41
C THR A 208 -1.04 16.10 -2.19
N GLU A 209 -2.03 15.22 -2.42
CA GLU A 209 -2.89 14.67 -1.37
C GLU A 209 -2.08 13.88 -0.32
N CYS A 210 -1.15 13.03 -0.74
CA CYS A 210 -0.35 12.20 0.16
C CYS A 210 0.53 13.04 1.09
N VAL A 211 1.15 14.11 0.56
CA VAL A 211 1.96 15.03 1.38
C VAL A 211 1.09 15.73 2.42
N CYS A 212 -0.11 16.18 2.01
CA CYS A 212 -1.08 16.79 2.91
C CYS A 212 -1.47 15.85 4.05
N PHE A 213 -1.81 14.59 3.76
CA PHE A 213 -2.18 13.61 4.78
C PHE A 213 -1.04 13.28 5.74
N VAL A 214 0.19 13.13 5.23
CA VAL A 214 1.36 12.88 6.08
C VAL A 214 1.58 14.05 7.04
N PHE A 215 1.58 15.29 6.52
CA PHE A 215 1.76 16.47 7.37
C PHE A 215 0.65 16.61 8.41
N LYS A 216 -0.61 16.38 8.03
CA LYS A 216 -1.78 16.50 8.92
C LYS A 216 -1.77 15.46 10.05
N HIS A 217 -1.42 14.21 9.74
CA HIS A 217 -1.64 13.10 10.66
C HIS A 217 -0.38 12.55 11.33
N LEU A 218 0.80 12.78 10.75
CA LEU A 218 2.07 12.20 11.20
C LEU A 218 3.16 13.25 11.45
N GLY A 219 3.13 14.38 10.74
CA GLY A 219 4.08 15.48 10.84
C GLY A 219 4.98 15.61 9.61
N GLU A 220 6.00 16.46 9.68
CA GLU A 220 6.84 16.84 8.53
C GLU A 220 7.85 15.75 8.09
N THR A 221 8.31 14.93 9.04
CA THR A 221 9.20 13.80 8.80
C THR A 221 8.64 12.57 9.49
N ILE A 222 8.53 11.45 8.76
CA ILE A 222 8.04 10.17 9.27
C ILE A 222 9.12 9.09 9.28
N ASP A 223 8.86 7.99 9.99
CA ASP A 223 9.78 6.86 10.02
C ASP A 223 9.76 6.13 8.68
N ILE A 224 8.57 5.70 8.24
CA ILE A 224 8.43 4.80 7.10
C ILE A 224 7.37 5.33 6.15
N HIS A 225 7.75 5.52 4.89
CA HIS A 225 6.83 5.73 3.79
C HIS A 225 6.88 4.50 2.86
N GLY A 226 5.73 3.93 2.52
CA GLY A 226 5.70 2.75 1.66
C GLY A 226 4.60 2.70 0.60
N GLY A 227 4.75 1.76 -0.32
CA GLY A 227 3.79 1.51 -1.40
C GLY A 227 4.30 0.45 -2.40
N GLY A 228 3.59 0.29 -3.51
CA GLY A 228 4.03 -0.55 -4.61
C GLY A 228 5.30 -0.02 -5.29
N LEU A 229 6.11 -0.91 -5.89
CA LEU A 229 7.32 -0.52 -6.62
C LEU A 229 7.05 0.52 -7.72
N ASP A 230 5.86 0.49 -8.32
CA ASP A 230 5.43 1.44 -9.34
C ASP A 230 5.14 2.84 -8.82
N LEU A 231 5.04 3.03 -7.50
CA LEU A 231 4.88 4.35 -6.89
C LEU A 231 6.21 5.08 -6.66
N ILE A 232 7.37 4.41 -6.78
CA ILE A 232 8.69 5.07 -6.68
C ILE A 232 8.74 6.30 -7.60
N PHE A 233 8.28 6.13 -8.84
CA PHE A 233 8.23 7.22 -9.81
C PHE A 233 6.97 7.11 -10.68
N PRO A 234 6.23 8.23 -10.90
CA PRO A 234 6.56 9.58 -10.41
C PRO A 234 6.07 9.86 -8.98
N HIS A 235 5.20 9.02 -8.41
CA HIS A 235 4.39 9.41 -7.25
C HIS A 235 5.20 9.81 -6.01
N HIS A 236 5.97 8.90 -5.43
CA HIS A 236 6.75 9.17 -4.23
C HIS A 236 7.92 10.15 -4.47
N GLU A 237 8.49 10.20 -5.67
CA GLU A 237 9.48 11.22 -6.04
C GLU A 237 8.86 12.63 -5.98
N ASN A 238 7.64 12.78 -6.50
CA ASN A 238 6.90 14.04 -6.47
C ASN A 238 6.47 14.43 -5.06
N GLU A 239 6.16 13.47 -4.20
CA GLU A 239 5.88 13.72 -2.78
C GLU A 239 7.10 14.23 -2.04
N ILE A 240 8.27 13.60 -2.24
CA ILE A 240 9.55 14.08 -1.69
C ILE A 240 9.79 15.52 -2.15
N ALA A 241 9.67 15.79 -3.45
CA ALA A 241 9.94 17.12 -3.99
C ALA A 241 9.08 18.20 -3.33
N GLN A 242 7.78 17.95 -3.18
CA GLN A 242 6.85 18.87 -2.52
C GLN A 242 7.15 19.04 -1.03
N ALA A 243 7.27 17.92 -0.29
CA ALA A 243 7.42 17.93 1.15
C ALA A 243 8.74 18.59 1.59
N GLU A 244 9.84 18.26 0.91
CA GLU A 244 11.16 18.77 1.25
C GLU A 244 11.36 20.21 0.74
N ALA A 245 10.75 20.60 -0.39
CA ALA A 245 10.70 22.01 -0.79
C ALA A 245 10.00 22.88 0.26
N LEU A 246 8.95 22.35 0.90
CA LEU A 246 8.22 23.04 1.94
C LEU A 246 8.95 23.08 3.28
N THR A 247 9.63 22.02 3.66
CA THR A 247 10.14 21.88 5.05
C THR A 247 11.64 22.06 5.15
N GLY A 248 12.39 21.81 4.07
CA GLY A 248 13.85 21.67 4.09
C GLY A 248 14.34 20.46 4.88
N LYS A 249 13.45 19.53 5.25
CA LYS A 249 13.73 18.33 6.05
C LYS A 249 13.46 17.08 5.21
N PRO A 250 14.11 15.94 5.49
CA PRO A 250 13.75 14.67 4.86
C PRO A 250 12.28 14.33 5.09
N PHE A 251 11.56 13.89 4.06
CA PHE A 251 10.14 13.56 4.20
C PHE A 251 9.90 12.24 4.96
N ALA A 252 10.73 11.23 4.69
CA ALA A 252 10.71 9.96 5.40
C ALA A 252 12.13 9.43 5.58
N ARG A 253 12.39 8.74 6.71
CA ARG A 253 13.70 8.11 6.98
C ARG A 253 13.90 6.86 6.14
N TYR A 254 12.87 6.03 6.02
CA TYR A 254 12.91 4.76 5.31
C TYR A 254 11.81 4.69 4.24
N TRP A 255 12.21 4.43 3.00
CA TRP A 255 11.29 4.19 1.89
C TRP A 255 11.19 2.69 1.60
N MET A 256 9.99 2.12 1.79
CA MET A 256 9.74 0.68 1.64
C MET A 256 8.80 0.38 0.48
N HIS A 257 9.29 -0.38 -0.52
CA HIS A 257 8.50 -0.71 -1.69
C HIS A 257 8.33 -2.22 -1.88
N ASN A 258 7.08 -2.68 -2.01
CA ASN A 258 6.80 -4.09 -2.33
C ASN A 258 6.91 -4.35 -3.84
N GLY A 259 7.37 -5.55 -4.20
CA GLY A 259 7.49 -5.98 -5.59
C GLY A 259 6.13 -6.03 -6.30
N LEU A 260 6.17 -6.01 -7.63
CA LEU A 260 4.98 -6.11 -8.47
C LEU A 260 4.40 -7.52 -8.50
N VAL A 261 3.12 -7.63 -8.86
CA VAL A 261 2.48 -8.91 -9.17
C VAL A 261 2.60 -9.17 -10.67
N ILE A 262 3.08 -10.37 -11.00
CA ILE A 262 3.25 -10.88 -12.36
C ILE A 262 2.20 -11.98 -12.56
N VAL A 263 1.54 -12.01 -13.71
CA VAL A 263 0.59 -13.06 -14.11
C VAL A 263 0.99 -13.52 -15.51
N ASN A 264 1.24 -14.81 -15.68
CA ASN A 264 1.69 -15.41 -16.96
C ASN A 264 2.92 -14.69 -17.56
N GLY A 265 3.90 -14.35 -16.71
CA GLY A 265 5.13 -13.66 -17.14
C GLY A 265 4.98 -12.18 -17.48
N GLN A 266 3.78 -11.60 -17.36
CA GLN A 266 3.52 -10.18 -17.62
C GLN A 266 3.11 -9.45 -16.34
N LYS A 267 3.40 -8.14 -16.26
CA LYS A 267 2.86 -7.30 -15.19
C LYS A 267 1.33 -7.39 -15.22
N MET A 268 0.72 -7.61 -14.06
CA MET A 268 -0.73 -7.58 -13.95
C MET A 268 -1.26 -6.18 -14.28
N SER A 269 -2.20 -6.08 -15.21
CA SER A 269 -2.90 -4.83 -15.51
C SER A 269 -4.31 -5.09 -16.04
N LYS A 270 -5.21 -4.13 -15.83
CA LYS A 270 -6.57 -4.20 -16.40
C LYS A 270 -6.57 -4.17 -17.92
N SER A 271 -5.67 -3.38 -18.52
CA SER A 271 -5.57 -3.24 -19.98
C SER A 271 -5.16 -4.55 -20.68
N LEU A 272 -4.46 -5.44 -19.98
CA LEU A 272 -4.09 -6.77 -20.48
C LEU A 272 -5.15 -7.83 -20.18
N GLY A 273 -6.23 -7.48 -19.47
CA GLY A 273 -7.29 -8.43 -19.09
C GLY A 273 -6.84 -9.55 -18.15
N ASN A 274 -5.63 -9.45 -17.58
CA ASN A 274 -5.00 -10.52 -16.78
C ASN A 274 -5.09 -10.26 -15.26
N PHE A 275 -5.93 -9.34 -14.82
CA PHE A 275 -6.07 -9.02 -13.41
C PHE A 275 -7.04 -9.98 -12.71
N VAL A 276 -6.69 -10.35 -11.47
CA VAL A 276 -7.52 -11.21 -10.62
C VAL A 276 -7.98 -10.40 -9.42
N THR A 277 -9.30 -10.35 -9.18
CA THR A 277 -9.89 -9.61 -8.05
C THR A 277 -9.68 -10.37 -6.74
N LEU A 278 -9.64 -9.65 -5.61
CA LEU A 278 -9.59 -10.31 -4.30
C LEU A 278 -10.86 -11.13 -4.04
N LYS A 279 -12.01 -10.62 -4.49
CA LYS A 279 -13.28 -11.35 -4.47
C LYS A 279 -13.24 -12.69 -5.15
N GLU A 280 -12.63 -12.78 -6.33
CA GLU A 280 -12.47 -14.05 -7.01
C GLU A 280 -11.62 -15.04 -6.19
N ILE A 281 -10.59 -14.54 -5.49
CA ILE A 281 -9.74 -15.36 -4.63
C ILE A 281 -10.52 -15.91 -3.43
N TYR A 282 -11.14 -15.06 -2.62
CA TYR A 282 -11.80 -15.52 -1.39
C TYR A 282 -13.13 -16.24 -1.63
N THR A 283 -13.67 -16.19 -2.86
CA THR A 283 -14.79 -17.05 -3.28
C THR A 283 -14.35 -18.48 -3.58
N LYS A 284 -13.09 -18.68 -3.99
CA LYS A 284 -12.53 -19.98 -4.38
C LYS A 284 -11.68 -20.64 -3.29
N TYR A 285 -11.04 -19.82 -2.46
CA TYR A 285 -10.06 -20.25 -1.47
C TYR A 285 -10.35 -19.65 -0.10
N HIS A 286 -9.92 -20.34 0.96
CA HIS A 286 -9.84 -19.71 2.27
C HIS A 286 -8.91 -18.49 2.19
N PRO A 287 -9.27 -17.33 2.80
CA PRO A 287 -8.51 -16.10 2.59
C PRO A 287 -7.02 -16.17 3.00
N ASP A 288 -6.70 -16.96 4.02
CA ASP A 288 -5.30 -17.18 4.45
C ASP A 288 -4.43 -17.87 3.40
N VAL A 289 -5.03 -18.55 2.41
CA VAL A 289 -4.27 -19.14 1.29
C VAL A 289 -3.55 -18.05 0.51
N LEU A 290 -4.21 -16.91 0.26
CA LEU A 290 -3.58 -15.78 -0.40
C LEU A 290 -2.45 -15.19 0.47
N ARG A 291 -2.66 -15.09 1.78
CA ARG A 291 -1.64 -14.60 2.71
C ARG A 291 -0.40 -15.50 2.69
N ILE A 292 -0.58 -16.81 2.71
CA ILE A 292 0.52 -17.78 2.61
C ILE A 292 1.27 -17.61 1.30
N LEU A 293 0.57 -17.47 0.17
CA LEU A 293 1.21 -17.23 -1.12
C LEU A 293 2.04 -15.93 -1.08
N VAL A 294 1.44 -14.82 -0.63
CA VAL A 294 2.10 -13.51 -0.58
C VAL A 294 3.33 -13.53 0.33
N LEU A 295 3.23 -14.15 1.51
CA LEU A 295 4.28 -14.18 2.52
C LEU A 295 5.33 -15.28 2.29
N SER A 296 5.08 -16.22 1.38
CA SER A 296 6.08 -17.20 0.93
C SER A 296 7.19 -16.57 0.06
N VAL A 297 6.95 -15.36 -0.45
CA VAL A 297 7.87 -14.61 -1.29
C VAL A 297 8.32 -13.35 -0.55
N HIS A 298 9.63 -13.07 -0.56
CA HIS A 298 10.16 -11.85 0.03
C HIS A 298 9.45 -10.60 -0.54
N TYR A 299 9.01 -9.68 0.32
CA TYR A 299 8.08 -8.60 -0.07
C TYR A 299 8.57 -7.72 -1.23
N ARG A 300 9.89 -7.57 -1.39
CA ARG A 300 10.53 -6.79 -2.47
C ARG A 300 10.62 -7.53 -3.81
N SER A 301 10.58 -8.85 -3.82
CA SER A 301 10.71 -9.66 -5.03
C SER A 301 9.39 -9.65 -5.83
N PRO A 302 9.39 -9.79 -7.17
CA PRO A 302 8.15 -9.99 -7.91
C PRO A 302 7.37 -11.21 -7.39
N LEU A 303 6.05 -11.08 -7.26
CA LEU A 303 5.15 -12.17 -6.89
C LEU A 303 4.53 -12.67 -8.19
N ASP A 304 5.03 -13.79 -8.67
CA ASP A 304 4.43 -14.45 -9.82
C ASP A 304 3.22 -15.27 -9.36
N PHE A 305 2.04 -14.82 -9.77
CA PHE A 305 0.73 -15.35 -9.42
C PHE A 305 0.23 -16.31 -10.52
N SER A 306 -0.20 -17.49 -10.09
CA SER A 306 -0.93 -18.45 -10.90
C SER A 306 -1.90 -19.25 -10.01
N TRP A 307 -2.94 -19.83 -10.61
CA TRP A 307 -3.86 -20.71 -9.88
C TRP A 307 -3.16 -21.97 -9.34
N GLU A 308 -2.15 -22.49 -10.04
CA GLU A 308 -1.32 -23.60 -9.55
C GLU A 308 -0.57 -23.25 -8.24
N LYS A 309 -0.07 -22.01 -8.15
CA LYS A 309 0.55 -21.52 -6.92
C LYS A 309 -0.45 -21.31 -5.79
N MET A 310 -1.69 -20.92 -6.11
CA MET A 310 -2.77 -20.89 -5.13
C MET A 310 -3.09 -22.30 -4.59
N GLU A 311 -3.15 -23.33 -5.44
CA GLU A 311 -3.31 -24.72 -4.99
C GLU A 311 -2.12 -25.20 -4.13
N SER A 312 -0.90 -24.79 -4.48
CA SER A 312 0.28 -25.10 -3.69
C SER A 312 0.25 -24.43 -2.31
N ALA A 313 -0.13 -23.14 -2.26
CA ALA A 313 -0.32 -22.42 -1.01
C ALA A 313 -1.46 -23.01 -0.16
N LYS A 314 -2.53 -23.52 -0.80
CA LYS A 314 -3.63 -24.20 -0.12
C LYS A 314 -3.17 -25.46 0.61
N LYS A 315 -2.31 -26.28 0.00
CA LYS A 315 -1.74 -27.45 0.68
C LYS A 315 -0.92 -27.07 1.92
N VAL A 316 -0.18 -25.95 1.85
CA VAL A 316 0.56 -25.42 3.01
C VAL A 316 -0.41 -24.94 4.09
N TYR A 317 -1.47 -24.23 3.71
CA TYR A 317 -2.54 -23.81 4.62
C TYR A 317 -3.17 -24.99 5.36
N GLU A 318 -3.60 -26.02 4.62
CA GLU A 318 -4.23 -27.22 5.17
C GLU A 318 -3.30 -27.95 6.14
N ARG A 319 -2.00 -28.04 5.81
CA ARG A 319 -1.01 -28.65 6.70
C ARG A 319 -0.83 -27.87 8.01
N ILE A 320 -0.73 -26.54 7.95
CA ILE A 320 -0.59 -25.71 9.15
C ILE A 320 -1.86 -25.83 10.01
N ARG A 321 -3.03 -25.72 9.38
CA ARG A 321 -4.32 -25.86 10.05
C ARG A 321 -4.46 -27.21 10.74
N GLN A 322 -4.12 -28.30 10.06
CA GLN A 322 -4.19 -29.65 10.63
C GLN A 322 -3.27 -29.77 11.86
N ALA A 323 -2.04 -29.24 11.79
CA ALA A 323 -1.12 -29.27 12.92
C ALA A 323 -1.65 -28.52 14.15
N VAL A 324 -2.36 -27.39 13.94
CA VAL A 324 -3.02 -26.65 15.02
C VAL A 324 -4.19 -27.45 15.59
N GLU A 325 -5.04 -28.02 14.74
CA GLU A 325 -6.17 -28.87 15.18
C GLU A 325 -5.69 -30.09 15.97
N ASP A 326 -4.61 -30.73 15.53
CA ASP A 326 -4.01 -31.86 16.23
C ASP A 326 -3.41 -31.43 17.57
N TYR A 327 -2.76 -30.27 17.63
CA TYR A 327 -2.24 -29.73 18.90
C TYR A 327 -3.36 -29.46 19.92
N GLU A 328 -4.49 -28.89 19.50
CA GLU A 328 -5.62 -28.67 20.40
C GLU A 328 -6.22 -29.99 20.91
N LYS A 329 -6.33 -31.01 20.04
CA LYS A 329 -6.75 -32.36 20.48
C LYS A 329 -5.77 -32.97 21.47
N LEU A 330 -4.46 -32.84 21.22
CA LEU A 330 -3.43 -33.39 22.10
C LEU A 330 -3.46 -32.78 23.51
N LYS A 331 -3.85 -31.51 23.67
CA LYS A 331 -4.02 -30.88 25.00
C LYS A 331 -5.15 -31.51 25.83
N GLU A 332 -6.18 -32.03 25.17
CA GLU A 332 -7.33 -32.64 25.85
C GLU A 332 -7.06 -34.09 26.26
N LEU A 333 -6.04 -34.73 25.67
CA LEU A 333 -5.66 -36.08 26.03
C LEU A 333 -4.98 -36.09 27.41
N LYS A 334 -5.37 -37.06 28.23
CA LYS A 334 -4.69 -37.31 29.52
C LYS A 334 -3.24 -37.69 29.25
N THR A 335 -2.32 -36.82 29.65
CA THR A 335 -0.89 -37.17 29.72
C THR A 335 -0.69 -38.10 30.91
N TYR A 336 -0.24 -39.33 30.64
CA TYR A 336 0.18 -40.24 31.70
C TYR A 336 1.51 -39.71 32.26
N GLU A 337 1.58 -39.39 33.56
CA GLU A 337 2.85 -38.98 34.17
C GLU A 337 3.84 -40.16 34.12
N GLU A 338 5.02 -39.93 33.55
CA GLU A 338 6.14 -40.91 33.46
C GLU A 338 6.69 -41.37 34.83
N ASN A 339 6.11 -40.92 35.95
CA ASN A 339 6.60 -41.19 37.30
C ASN A 339 6.02 -42.42 38.00
N LEU A 340 5.30 -43.27 37.29
CA LEU A 340 4.99 -44.61 37.78
C LEU A 340 5.67 -45.58 36.82
N GLY A 341 6.70 -46.29 37.28
CA GLY A 341 7.41 -47.35 36.54
C GLY A 341 6.56 -48.56 36.17
N GLY A 342 5.29 -48.35 35.85
CA GLY A 342 4.32 -49.29 35.34
C GLY A 342 4.08 -49.03 33.86
N VAL A 343 4.03 -50.13 33.11
CA VAL A 343 3.68 -50.18 31.70
C VAL A 343 2.32 -49.48 31.46
N HIS A 344 2.21 -48.68 30.40
CA HIS A 344 0.96 -47.98 30.04
C HIS A 344 -0.21 -48.98 30.01
N PRO A 345 -1.40 -48.68 30.56
CA PRO A 345 -2.52 -49.64 30.64
C PRO A 345 -2.93 -50.25 29.30
N LEU A 346 -2.72 -49.52 28.19
CA LEU A 346 -2.97 -50.03 26.84
C LEU A 346 -1.96 -51.07 26.36
N TYR A 347 -0.77 -51.16 26.95
CA TYR A 347 0.24 -52.14 26.53
C TYR A 347 -0.23 -53.57 26.77
N GLU A 348 -0.76 -53.87 27.95
CA GLU A 348 -1.29 -55.21 28.25
C GLU A 348 -2.50 -55.53 27.36
N VAL A 349 -3.33 -54.52 27.04
CA VAL A 349 -4.46 -54.70 26.12
C VAL A 349 -4.00 -54.96 24.69
N VAL A 350 -2.98 -54.24 24.20
CA VAL A 350 -2.40 -54.45 22.86
C VAL A 350 -1.73 -55.82 22.79
N LYS A 351 -0.92 -56.17 23.79
CA LYS A 351 -0.24 -57.47 23.88
C LYS A 351 -1.24 -58.63 23.92
N ASP A 352 -2.26 -58.57 24.76
CA ASP A 352 -3.30 -59.62 24.87
C ASP A 352 -4.13 -59.70 23.57
N THR A 353 -4.31 -58.58 22.86
CA THR A 353 -4.96 -58.59 21.53
C THR A 353 -4.07 -59.23 20.48
N GLU A 354 -2.76 -58.92 20.45
CA GLU A 354 -1.79 -59.53 19.53
C GLU A 354 -1.67 -61.04 19.77
N GLU A 355 -1.56 -61.47 21.04
CA GLU A 355 -1.48 -62.89 21.43
C GLU A 355 -2.75 -63.68 21.10
N LYS A 356 -3.91 -63.02 20.97
CA LYS A 356 -5.17 -63.65 20.53
C LYS A 356 -5.37 -63.64 19.03
N PHE A 357 -4.63 -62.78 18.31
CA PHE A 357 -4.73 -62.64 16.86
C PHE A 357 -3.80 -63.61 16.12
N PHE A 358 -2.70 -63.99 16.75
CA PHE A 358 -1.83 -65.10 16.34
C PHE A 358 -2.21 -66.40 17.05
#